data_AF-A0A839ZCB0-F1
#
_entry.id   AF-A0A839ZCB0-F1
#
_cell.length_a   1.000
_cell.length_b   1.000
_cell.length_c   1.000
_cell.angle_alpha   90.00
_cell.angle_beta   90.00
_cell.angle_gamma   90.00
#
_symmetry.space_group_name_H-M   'P 1'
#
loop_
_entity.id
_entity.type
_entity.pdbx_description
1 polymer ?
#
loop_
_entity_poly.entity_id
_entity_poly.type
_entity_poly.pdbx_seq_one_letter_code
_entity_poly.pdbx_strand_id
1 'polypeptide(L)'
;MLFGHGIAAAMLVMMLALSGHSAVAAPEGECVKGKDARIYLDCLNQVQKAGEQRLDQAVAAALAGIEARQELQPPQRRRWIALFNESQSRFVNWRNFECQSIAPYEGGAGEKTVGGRLGGTAVIEQRITCLTSLNDTRAADIERRYPLPADVPRLEPPANSPAPTTPPAAAATPPAPVRPTPAAARAASPAPPSGGALPVTAPAEAPRASDTPPGSVRIILP
;
A
#
# COMPACT_ATOMS: atom_id res chain seq x y z
N MET A 1 59.65 -20.00 29.14
CA MET A 1 58.58 -20.90 29.63
C MET A 1 57.26 -20.24 29.30
N LEU A 2 56.23 -20.83 28.73
CA LEU A 2 55.98 -21.98 27.86
C LEU A 2 54.57 -21.68 27.31
N PHE A 3 54.41 -21.78 25.98
CA PHE A 3 53.22 -22.20 25.21
C PHE A 3 51.79 -21.89 25.75
N GLY A 4 50.90 -21.32 24.94
CA GLY A 4 50.30 -22.14 23.88
C GLY A 4 49.66 -21.35 22.73
N HIS A 5 50.06 -21.77 21.53
CA HIS A 5 49.36 -21.61 20.27
C HIS A 5 48.34 -22.77 20.11
N GLY A 6 47.27 -22.57 19.34
CA GLY A 6 46.36 -23.66 18.93
C GLY A 6 44.98 -23.13 18.52
N ILE A 7 44.79 -22.57 17.32
CA ILE A 7 44.52 -23.22 16.02
C ILE A 7 43.02 -23.53 15.77
N ALA A 8 42.52 -22.93 14.68
CA ALA A 8 41.49 -23.40 13.72
C ALA A 8 40.01 -23.54 14.11
N ALA A 9 39.19 -22.66 13.52
CA ALA A 9 38.11 -23.00 12.58
C ALA A 9 37.57 -21.66 12.02
N ALA A 10 37.93 -21.18 10.82
CA ALA A 10 37.54 -21.69 9.51
C ALA A 10 36.02 -21.94 9.36
N MET A 11 35.40 -21.13 8.50
CA MET A 11 34.13 -21.35 7.81
C MET A 11 32.83 -21.36 8.62
N LEU A 12 32.10 -20.24 8.59
CA LEU A 12 30.71 -20.25 8.10
C LEU A 12 30.30 -18.86 7.55
N VAL A 13 30.96 -18.44 6.48
CA VAL A 13 30.42 -17.46 5.53
C VAL A 13 29.60 -18.25 4.52
N MET A 14 28.30 -18.40 4.74
CA MET A 14 27.28 -18.69 3.71
C MET A 14 25.95 -18.99 4.40
N MET A 15 25.07 -17.99 4.44
CA MET A 15 23.61 -18.11 4.28
C MET A 15 23.01 -16.70 4.39
N LEU A 16 23.57 -15.74 3.64
CA LEU A 16 22.84 -14.53 3.30
C LEU A 16 22.02 -14.80 2.02
N ALA A 17 20.71 -14.77 2.20
CA ALA A 17 19.72 -14.32 1.24
C ALA A 17 19.65 -15.03 -0.13
N LEU A 18 19.06 -16.23 -0.16
CA LEU A 18 18.21 -16.62 -1.29
C LEU A 18 16.75 -16.30 -0.97
N SER A 19 16.44 -15.01 -0.89
CA SER A 19 15.07 -14.52 -1.07
C SER A 19 14.98 -14.02 -2.50
N GLY A 20 14.99 -14.95 -3.46
CA GLY A 20 14.71 -14.69 -4.86
C GLY A 20 13.26 -14.26 -5.04
N HIS A 21 12.94 -13.03 -4.64
CA HIS A 21 11.73 -12.36 -5.07
C HIS A 21 11.99 -11.92 -6.49
N SER A 22 11.48 -12.70 -7.46
CA SER A 22 11.29 -12.19 -8.81
C SER A 22 10.49 -10.90 -8.70
N ALA A 23 11.18 -9.77 -8.89
CA ALA A 23 10.56 -8.49 -9.06
C ALA A 23 9.82 -8.56 -10.39
N VAL A 24 8.51 -8.81 -10.32
CA VAL A 24 7.63 -8.51 -11.44
C VAL A 24 7.77 -7.00 -11.64
N ALA A 25 8.39 -6.62 -12.75
CA ALA A 25 8.48 -5.22 -13.16
C ALA A 25 7.09 -4.61 -13.03
N ALA A 26 6.98 -3.46 -12.38
CA ALA A 26 5.72 -2.73 -12.33
C ALA A 26 5.25 -2.54 -13.78
N PRO A 27 3.97 -2.82 -14.10
CA PRO A 27 3.49 -2.66 -15.46
C PRO A 27 3.69 -1.20 -15.87
N GLU A 28 4.56 -0.96 -16.85
CA GLU A 28 4.71 0.35 -17.48
C GLU A 28 3.46 0.61 -18.32
N GLY A 29 2.44 1.21 -17.70
CA GLY A 29 1.18 1.55 -18.36
C GLY A 29 0.03 1.70 -17.37
N GLU A 30 -0.94 2.54 -17.71
CA GLU A 30 -2.20 2.62 -16.98
C GLU A 30 -2.94 1.27 -17.06
N CYS A 31 -3.42 0.75 -15.93
CA CYS A 31 -4.26 -0.44 -15.94
C CYS A 31 -5.56 -0.13 -16.69
N VAL A 32 -5.69 -0.63 -17.92
CA VAL A 32 -6.88 -0.38 -18.74
C VAL A 32 -7.99 -1.37 -18.41
N LYS A 33 -9.17 -0.83 -18.12
CA LYS A 33 -10.39 -1.63 -17.91
C LYS A 33 -10.87 -2.21 -19.25
N GLY A 34 -10.46 -3.46 -19.53
CA GLY A 34 -10.82 -4.19 -20.74
C GLY A 34 -11.99 -5.16 -20.56
N LYS A 35 -12.21 -6.01 -21.57
CA LYS A 35 -13.21 -7.10 -21.52
C LYS A 35 -12.81 -8.23 -20.55
N ASP A 36 -11.52 -8.37 -20.25
CA ASP A 36 -11.01 -9.38 -19.32
C ASP A 36 -10.74 -8.75 -17.94
N ALA A 37 -11.62 -9.05 -17.00
CA ALA A 37 -11.51 -8.57 -15.62
C ALA A 37 -10.32 -9.15 -14.87
N ARG A 38 -9.84 -10.34 -15.24
CA ARG A 38 -8.70 -10.98 -14.58
C ARG A 38 -7.41 -10.26 -14.91
N ILE A 39 -7.17 -9.99 -16.20
CA ILE A 39 -6.00 -9.23 -16.66
C ILE A 39 -5.96 -7.85 -15.98
N TYR A 40 -7.11 -7.18 -15.89
CA TYR A 40 -7.22 -5.89 -15.20
C TYR A 40 -6.85 -5.98 -13.72
N LEU A 41 -7.39 -6.96 -12.99
CA LEU A 41 -7.07 -7.16 -11.58
C LEU A 41 -5.61 -7.57 -11.36
N ASP A 42 -5.03 -8.39 -12.25
CA ASP A 42 -3.62 -8.76 -12.19
C ASP A 42 -2.72 -7.53 -12.36
N CYS A 43 -3.05 -6.62 -13.29
CA CYS A 43 -2.38 -5.33 -13.42
C CYS A 43 -2.47 -4.50 -12.14
N LEU A 44 -3.68 -4.34 -11.59
CA LEU A 44 -3.88 -3.57 -10.35
C LEU A 44 -3.10 -4.14 -9.16
N ASN A 45 -3.04 -5.47 -9.02
CA ASN A 45 -2.25 -6.11 -7.97
C ASN A 45 -0.75 -5.85 -8.13
N GLN A 46 -0.23 -5.81 -9.36
CA GLN A 46 1.16 -5.46 -9.61
C GLN A 46 1.45 -4.01 -9.25
N VAL A 47 0.54 -3.08 -9.60
CA VAL A 47 0.63 -1.67 -9.22
C VAL A 47 0.61 -1.51 -7.69
N GLN A 48 -0.30 -2.21 -6.99
CA GLN A 48 -0.34 -2.19 -5.53
C GLN A 48 0.99 -2.65 -4.92
N LYS A 49 1.52 -3.77 -5.42
CA LYS A 49 2.79 -4.34 -4.95
C LYS A 49 3.95 -3.38 -5.18
N ALA A 50 3.99 -2.71 -6.33
CA ALA A 50 5.00 -1.69 -6.62
C ALA A 50 4.89 -0.50 -5.64
N GLY A 51 3.68 -0.04 -5.34
CA GLY A 51 3.44 1.02 -4.35
C GLY A 51 3.84 0.63 -2.93
N GLU A 52 3.59 -0.62 -2.52
CA GLU A 52 4.06 -1.17 -1.24
C GLU A 52 5.60 -1.21 -1.18
N GLN A 53 6.25 -1.72 -2.24
CA GLN A 53 7.71 -1.75 -2.33
C GLN A 53 8.33 -0.35 -2.27
N ARG A 54 7.73 0.62 -2.97
CA ARG A 54 8.18 2.02 -2.92
C ARG A 54 8.06 2.59 -1.50
N LEU A 55 6.94 2.35 -0.82
CA LEU A 55 6.76 2.80 0.56
C LEU A 55 7.82 2.18 1.48
N ASP A 56 8.08 0.88 1.37
CA ASP A 56 9.10 0.19 2.16
C ASP A 56 10.51 0.75 1.90
N GLN A 57 10.83 1.04 0.63
CA GLN A 57 12.09 1.69 0.26
C GLN A 57 12.22 3.09 0.86
N ALA A 58 11.15 3.90 0.80
CA ALA A 58 11.13 5.24 1.40
C ALA A 58 11.31 5.18 2.93
N VAL A 59 10.66 4.22 3.60
CA VAL A 59 10.83 3.99 5.04
C VAL A 59 12.27 3.60 5.38
N ALA A 60 12.85 2.64 4.64
CA ALA A 60 14.24 2.21 4.84
C ALA A 60 15.23 3.37 4.61
N ALA A 61 15.03 4.15 3.55
CA ALA A 61 15.81 5.34 3.25
C ALA A 61 15.74 6.39 4.36
N ALA A 62 14.55 6.67 4.89
CA ALA A 62 14.38 7.59 6.00
C ALA A 62 15.08 7.11 7.27
N LEU A 63 14.99 5.82 7.60
CA LEU A 63 15.69 5.24 8.75
C LEU A 63 17.21 5.36 8.62
N ALA A 64 17.77 5.01 7.44
CA ALA A 64 19.18 5.18 7.16
C ALA A 64 19.59 6.67 7.24
N GLY A 65 18.77 7.56 6.70
CA GLY A 65 18.97 9.00 6.76
C GLY A 65 18.98 9.54 8.18
N ILE A 66 18.12 9.04 9.08
CA ILE A 66 18.12 9.41 10.51
C ILE A 66 19.39 8.91 11.20
N GLU A 67 19.82 7.66 10.94
CA GLU A 67 21.01 7.10 11.59
C GLU A 67 22.30 7.82 11.17
N ALA A 68 22.38 8.30 9.92
CA ALA A 68 23.52 9.02 9.38
C ALA A 68 23.72 10.45 9.96
N ARG A 69 22.77 10.96 10.77
CA ARG A 69 22.79 12.31 11.36
C ARG A 69 23.84 12.40 12.48
N GLN A 70 25.08 12.71 12.11
CA GLN A 70 26.21 12.78 13.05
C GLN A 70 26.08 13.94 14.05
N GLU A 71 25.29 14.97 13.74
CA GLU A 71 25.06 16.11 14.62
C GLU A 71 24.13 15.78 15.80
N LEU A 72 23.40 14.67 15.72
CA LEU A 72 22.53 14.20 16.80
C LEU A 72 23.25 13.23 17.72
N GLN A 73 22.98 13.32 19.02
CA GLN A 73 23.49 12.35 19.98
C GLN A 73 22.82 10.97 19.74
N PRO A 74 23.52 9.84 19.97
CA PRO A 74 22.96 8.50 19.73
C PRO A 74 21.59 8.25 20.40
N PRO A 75 21.33 8.69 21.65
CA PRO A 75 19.99 8.56 22.25
C PRO A 75 18.89 9.32 21.51
N GLN A 76 19.20 10.49 20.94
CA GLN A 76 18.24 11.29 20.18
C GLN A 76 17.87 10.59 18.87
N ARG A 77 18.85 10.04 18.13
CA ARG A 77 18.60 9.25 16.91
C ARG A 77 17.70 8.04 17.21
N ARG A 78 18.03 7.26 18.24
CA ARG A 78 17.20 6.11 18.66
C ARG A 78 15.77 6.51 19.00
N ARG A 79 15.59 7.64 19.70
CA ARG A 79 14.25 8.15 20.03
C ARG A 79 13.49 8.55 18.77
N TRP A 80 14.14 9.23 17.83
CA TRP A 80 13.53 9.61 16.56
C TRP A 80 13.11 8.39 15.75
N ILE A 81 13.99 7.41 15.59
CA ILE A 81 13.69 6.14 14.91
C ILE A 81 12.46 5.46 15.53
N ALA A 82 12.40 5.37 16.87
CA ALA A 82 11.25 4.77 17.56
C ALA A 82 9.94 5.51 17.27
N LEU A 83 9.95 6.85 17.30
CA LEU A 83 8.77 7.67 16.98
C LEU A 83 8.37 7.55 15.50
N PHE A 84 9.34 7.48 14.59
CA PHE A 84 9.08 7.28 13.18
C PHE A 84 8.42 5.91 12.93
N ASN A 85 8.98 4.83 13.49
CA ASN A 85 8.41 3.49 13.37
C ASN A 85 6.99 3.42 13.93
N GLU A 86 6.73 4.01 15.11
CA GLU A 86 5.38 4.11 15.67
C GLU A 86 4.42 4.85 14.71
N SER A 87 4.87 5.94 14.09
CA SER A 87 4.06 6.67 13.12
C SER A 87 3.74 5.85 11.86
N GLN A 88 4.68 5.00 11.39
CA GLN A 88 4.44 4.11 10.25
C GLN A 88 3.46 2.99 10.60
N SER A 89 3.59 2.40 11.79
CA SER A 89 2.62 1.41 12.29
C SER A 89 1.20 1.98 12.32
N ARG A 90 1.04 3.21 12.82
CA ARG A 90 -0.27 3.90 12.83
C ARG A 90 -0.79 4.18 11.42
N PHE A 91 0.09 4.61 10.52
CA PHE A 91 -0.27 4.81 9.12
C PHE A 91 -0.79 3.53 8.47
N VAL A 92 -0.09 2.40 8.63
CA VAL A 92 -0.52 1.11 8.05
C VAL A 92 -1.88 0.68 8.60
N ASN A 93 -2.09 0.81 9.92
CA ASN A 93 -3.38 0.49 10.55
C ASN A 93 -4.51 1.37 10.01
N TRP A 94 -4.30 2.69 9.96
CA TRP A 94 -5.26 3.64 9.43
C TRP A 94 -5.56 3.36 7.94
N ARG A 95 -4.53 3.26 7.09
CA ARG A 95 -4.65 2.95 5.65
C ARG A 95 -5.45 1.66 5.42
N ASN A 96 -5.16 0.61 6.19
CA ASN A 96 -5.89 -0.65 6.06
C ASN A 96 -7.36 -0.50 6.44
N PHE A 97 -7.67 0.25 7.49
CA PHE A 97 -9.04 0.55 7.89
C PHE A 97 -9.79 1.36 6.83
N GLU A 98 -9.20 2.46 6.34
CA GLU A 98 -9.76 3.28 5.26
C GLU A 98 -10.08 2.46 4.02
N CYS A 99 -9.09 1.72 3.50
CA CYS A 99 -9.26 1.01 2.23
C CYS A 99 -10.14 -0.25 2.31
N GLN A 100 -10.36 -0.81 3.50
CA GLN A 100 -11.23 -1.98 3.70
C GLN A 100 -12.65 -1.59 4.08
N SER A 101 -12.81 -0.58 4.92
CA SER A 101 -14.08 -0.26 5.56
C SER A 101 -14.75 0.98 4.98
N ILE A 102 -14.01 1.91 4.39
CA ILE A 102 -14.54 3.21 3.94
C ILE A 102 -14.57 3.28 2.41
N ALA A 103 -13.43 3.03 1.75
CA ALA A 103 -13.29 3.16 0.30
C ALA A 103 -14.38 2.45 -0.54
N PRO A 104 -14.91 1.26 -0.17
CA PRO A 104 -16.02 0.63 -0.90
C PRO A 104 -17.30 1.47 -1.02
N TYR A 105 -17.51 2.42 -0.09
CA TYR A 105 -18.68 3.29 -0.06
C TYR A 105 -18.43 4.65 -0.75
N GLU A 106 -17.16 5.06 -0.90
CA GLU A 106 -16.79 6.34 -1.51
C GLU A 106 -16.80 6.29 -3.04
N GLY A 107 -16.49 5.12 -3.62
CA GLY A 107 -16.69 4.90 -5.04
C GLY A 107 -18.19 4.81 -5.35
N GLY A 108 -18.66 5.45 -6.44
CA GLY A 108 -20.05 5.33 -6.93
C GLY A 108 -20.52 3.88 -7.24
N ALA A 109 -19.68 2.88 -7.00
CA ALA A 109 -20.04 1.47 -6.92
C ALA A 109 -20.83 1.10 -5.65
N GLY A 110 -20.79 1.91 -4.59
CA GLY A 110 -21.59 1.71 -3.37
C GLY A 110 -23.09 1.62 -3.66
N GLU A 111 -23.59 2.38 -4.64
CA GLU A 111 -24.98 2.30 -5.11
C GLU A 111 -25.36 0.93 -5.69
N LYS A 112 -24.39 0.15 -6.21
CA LYS A 112 -24.63 -1.18 -6.76
C LYS A 112 -24.57 -2.30 -5.72
N THR A 113 -24.44 -1.96 -4.44
CA THR A 113 -24.28 -2.94 -3.34
C THR A 113 -25.47 -3.04 -2.39
N VAL A 114 -26.56 -2.28 -2.63
CA VAL A 114 -27.81 -2.43 -1.88
C VAL A 114 -28.53 -3.73 -2.29
N GLY A 115 -28.28 -4.82 -1.58
CA GLY A 115 -28.89 -6.14 -1.85
C GLY A 115 -28.04 -7.38 -1.52
N GLY A 116 -26.86 -7.23 -0.91
CA GLY A 116 -26.22 -8.36 -0.19
C GLY A 116 -25.37 -9.34 -1.02
N ARG A 117 -24.99 -9.00 -2.25
CA ARG A 117 -23.87 -9.67 -2.92
C ARG A 117 -22.71 -8.71 -3.10
N LEU A 118 -21.79 -8.70 -2.13
CA LEU A 118 -20.44 -8.12 -2.18
C LEU A 118 -19.55 -8.85 -3.23
N GLY A 119 -20.09 -9.17 -4.39
CA GLY A 119 -19.47 -10.02 -5.41
C GLY A 119 -19.30 -9.23 -6.69
N GLY A 120 -18.27 -8.39 -6.74
CA GLY A 120 -17.94 -7.64 -7.95
C GLY A 120 -16.50 -7.16 -7.91
N THR A 121 -15.87 -7.11 -9.08
CA THR A 121 -14.49 -6.63 -9.26
C THR A 121 -14.32 -5.17 -8.80
N ALA A 122 -15.41 -4.39 -8.75
CA ALA A 122 -15.42 -3.00 -8.34
C ALA A 122 -14.97 -2.78 -6.89
N VAL A 123 -15.35 -3.65 -5.94
CA VAL A 123 -14.94 -3.50 -4.53
C VAL A 123 -13.43 -3.75 -4.38
N ILE A 124 -12.92 -4.76 -5.09
CA ILE A 124 -11.49 -5.09 -5.10
C ILE A 124 -10.71 -3.95 -5.76
N GLU A 125 -11.19 -3.46 -6.91
CA GLU A 125 -10.62 -2.31 -7.62
C GLU A 125 -10.53 -1.06 -6.74
N GLN A 126 -11.60 -0.71 -6.02
CA GLN A 126 -11.61 0.45 -5.11
C GLN A 126 -10.59 0.29 -3.97
N ARG A 127 -10.55 -0.90 -3.35
CA ARG A 127 -9.57 -1.21 -2.30
C ARG A 127 -8.13 -1.07 -2.80
N ILE A 128 -7.80 -1.68 -3.95
CA ILE A 128 -6.45 -1.64 -4.52
C ILE A 128 -6.05 -0.20 -4.87
N THR A 129 -6.97 0.57 -5.47
CA THR A 129 -6.74 1.97 -5.85
C THR A 129 -6.48 2.84 -4.61
N CYS A 130 -7.27 2.67 -3.55
CA CYS A 130 -7.06 3.34 -2.26
C CYS A 130 -5.69 3.01 -1.66
N LEU A 131 -5.31 1.73 -1.61
CA LEU A 131 -4.02 1.29 -1.06
C LEU A 131 -2.85 1.91 -1.83
N THR A 132 -2.92 1.88 -3.16
CA THR A 132 -1.88 2.44 -4.04
C THR A 132 -1.72 3.95 -3.80
N SER A 133 -2.82 4.70 -3.86
CA SER A 133 -2.81 6.17 -3.69
C SER A 133 -2.27 6.61 -2.33
N LEU A 134 -2.70 5.95 -1.24
CA LEU A 134 -2.21 6.25 0.10
C LEU A 134 -0.74 5.89 0.28
N ASN A 135 -0.29 4.76 -0.28
CA ASN A 135 1.13 4.38 -0.25
C ASN A 135 2.00 5.39 -1.01
N ASP A 136 1.61 5.79 -2.22
CA ASP A 136 2.34 6.77 -3.02
C ASP A 136 2.42 8.13 -2.32
N THR A 137 1.30 8.59 -1.76
CA THR A 137 1.25 9.86 -1.01
C THR A 137 2.16 9.82 0.21
N ARG A 138 2.15 8.70 0.95
CA ARG A 138 3.00 8.53 2.13
C ARG A 138 4.47 8.41 1.77
N ALA A 139 4.81 7.65 0.72
CA ALA A 139 6.18 7.55 0.23
C ALA A 139 6.71 8.92 -0.17
N ALA A 140 5.94 9.71 -0.94
CA ALA A 140 6.32 11.06 -1.34
C ALA A 140 6.50 12.02 -0.15
N ASP A 141 5.66 11.92 0.88
CA ASP A 141 5.83 12.70 2.13
C ASP A 141 7.14 12.34 2.86
N ILE A 142 7.44 11.04 2.96
CA ILE A 142 8.68 10.56 3.59
C ILE A 142 9.90 11.03 2.77
N GLU A 143 9.90 10.81 1.46
CA GLU A 143 10.97 11.23 0.53
C GLU A 143 11.25 12.74 0.64
N ARG A 144 10.21 13.56 0.74
CA ARG A 144 10.34 15.02 0.90
C ARG A 144 10.94 15.41 2.26
N ARG A 145 10.54 14.75 3.35
CA ARG A 145 10.97 15.08 4.72
C ARG A 145 12.37 14.58 5.04
N TYR A 146 12.76 13.46 4.43
CA TYR A 146 14.01 12.76 4.69
C TYR A 146 14.79 12.62 3.37
N PRO A 147 15.21 13.74 2.75
CA PRO A 147 15.97 13.67 1.52
C PRO A 147 17.24 12.85 1.78
N LEU A 148 17.44 11.81 0.98
CA LEU A 148 18.68 11.05 1.01
C LEU A 148 19.83 11.99 0.67
N PRO A 149 20.94 11.96 1.42
CA PRO A 149 22.18 12.58 0.99
C PRO A 149 22.56 12.06 -0.41
N ALA A 150 23.02 12.94 -1.30
CA ALA A 150 23.29 12.60 -2.70
C ALA A 150 24.36 11.50 -2.87
N ASP A 151 25.17 11.27 -1.84
CA ASP A 151 26.22 10.27 -1.72
C ASP A 151 25.72 8.90 -1.26
N VAL A 152 24.49 8.78 -0.74
CA VAL A 152 23.89 7.47 -0.47
C VAL A 152 23.41 6.90 -1.80
N PRO A 153 23.95 5.75 -2.26
CA PRO A 153 23.45 5.10 -3.45
C PRO A 153 21.95 4.92 -3.29
N ARG A 154 21.17 5.58 -4.15
CA ARG A 154 19.76 5.26 -4.28
C ARG A 154 19.74 3.75 -4.52
N LEU A 155 19.04 3.01 -3.66
CA LEU A 155 18.74 1.61 -3.94
C LEU A 155 18.02 1.63 -5.30
N GLU A 156 18.77 1.40 -6.37
CA GLU A 156 18.18 1.35 -7.70
C GLU A 156 17.10 0.28 -7.63
N PRO A 157 15.90 0.55 -8.17
CA PRO A 157 14.99 -0.52 -8.50
C PRO A 157 15.80 -1.58 -9.27
N PRO A 158 15.70 -2.87 -8.93
CA PRO A 158 16.61 -3.88 -9.46
C PRO A 158 16.70 -3.78 -10.98
N ALA A 159 17.93 -3.71 -11.51
CA ALA A 159 18.32 -3.42 -12.90
C ALA A 159 17.80 -4.42 -13.97
N ASN A 160 16.84 -5.26 -13.62
CA ASN A 160 16.18 -6.21 -14.51
C ASN A 160 14.87 -5.66 -15.10
N SER A 161 14.65 -4.34 -15.06
CA SER A 161 13.69 -3.69 -15.96
C SER A 161 14.33 -3.61 -17.35
N PRO A 162 13.90 -4.43 -18.33
CA PRO A 162 14.39 -4.27 -19.69
C PRO A 162 14.02 -2.87 -20.19
N ALA A 163 14.99 -2.14 -20.73
CA ALA A 163 14.77 -0.87 -21.40
C ALA A 163 13.65 -1.01 -22.46
N PRO A 164 12.85 0.04 -22.72
CA PRO A 164 11.69 -0.05 -23.60
C PRO A 164 12.12 -0.41 -25.01
N THR A 165 12.00 -1.69 -25.35
CA THR A 165 12.10 -2.16 -26.72
C THR A 165 10.82 -1.76 -27.45
N THR A 166 10.94 -0.73 -28.28
CA THR A 166 9.93 -0.30 -29.26
C THR A 166 9.38 -1.53 -30.01
N PRO A 167 8.10 -1.89 -29.88
CA PRO A 167 7.54 -2.99 -30.64
C PRO A 167 7.48 -2.62 -32.14
N PRO A 168 7.91 -3.49 -33.05
CA PRO A 168 7.65 -3.29 -34.48
C PRO A 168 6.15 -3.43 -34.75
N ALA A 169 5.63 -2.52 -35.56
CA ALA A 169 4.25 -2.51 -36.03
C ALA A 169 3.90 -3.84 -36.72
N ALA A 170 3.03 -4.64 -36.11
CA ALA A 170 2.50 -5.86 -36.68
C ALA A 170 0.99 -5.70 -36.96
N ALA A 171 0.63 -6.08 -38.18
CA ALA A 171 -0.61 -5.83 -38.87
C ALA A 171 -1.87 -6.41 -38.19
N ALA A 172 -2.93 -5.62 -38.22
CA ALA A 172 -4.27 -6.01 -37.83
C ALA A 172 -4.84 -7.12 -38.74
N THR A 173 -5.30 -8.21 -38.14
CA THR A 173 -6.21 -9.16 -38.80
C THR A 173 -7.57 -9.07 -38.10
N PRO A 174 -8.69 -8.86 -38.82
CA PRO A 174 -10.01 -8.75 -38.19
C PRO A 174 -10.54 -10.13 -37.73
N PRO A 175 -11.17 -10.23 -36.54
CA PRO A 175 -11.83 -11.47 -36.10
C PRO A 175 -13.23 -11.63 -36.72
N ALA A 176 -13.58 -12.87 -37.02
CA ALA A 176 -14.87 -13.30 -37.57
C ALA A 176 -16.04 -13.16 -36.55
N PRO A 177 -17.30 -13.01 -37.02
CA PRO A 177 -18.45 -12.79 -36.15
C PRO A 177 -18.92 -14.07 -35.43
N VAL A 178 -19.11 -13.95 -34.11
CA VAL A 178 -19.66 -15.00 -33.24
C VAL A 178 -21.19 -14.87 -33.18
N ARG A 179 -21.90 -15.99 -33.41
CA ARG A 179 -23.37 -16.10 -33.24
C ARG A 179 -23.76 -16.12 -31.76
N PRO A 180 -24.88 -15.47 -31.36
CA PRO A 180 -25.39 -15.53 -29.99
C PRO A 180 -26.24 -16.80 -29.75
N THR A 181 -26.05 -17.43 -28.58
CA THR A 181 -26.88 -18.52 -28.05
C THR A 181 -27.90 -17.96 -27.05
N PRO A 182 -29.17 -18.39 -27.07
CA PRO A 182 -30.21 -17.87 -26.18
C PRO A 182 -30.15 -18.41 -24.74
N ALA A 183 -30.64 -17.59 -23.82
CA ALA A 183 -30.64 -17.71 -22.37
C ALA A 183 -31.49 -18.87 -21.83
N ALA A 184 -30.99 -19.53 -20.77
CA ALA A 184 -31.76 -20.48 -19.96
C ALA A 184 -32.07 -19.91 -18.57
N ALA A 185 -33.26 -20.29 -18.10
CA ALA A 185 -34.07 -19.72 -17.04
C ALA A 185 -33.44 -19.60 -15.64
N ARG A 186 -33.89 -18.56 -14.94
CA ARG A 186 -33.75 -18.30 -13.51
C ARG A 186 -34.47 -19.36 -12.66
N ALA A 187 -33.79 -19.90 -11.65
CA ALA A 187 -34.43 -20.53 -10.50
C ALA A 187 -34.30 -19.58 -9.29
N ALA A 188 -35.45 -19.25 -8.69
CA ALA A 188 -35.55 -18.43 -7.48
C ALA A 188 -35.09 -19.23 -6.25
N SER A 189 -34.24 -18.64 -5.42
CA SER A 189 -33.93 -19.17 -4.08
C SER A 189 -34.70 -18.41 -3.00
N PRO A 190 -35.13 -19.09 -1.92
CA PRO A 190 -35.97 -18.51 -0.88
C PRO A 190 -35.20 -17.59 0.08
N ALA A 191 -35.93 -16.64 0.66
CA ALA A 191 -35.44 -15.62 1.58
C ALA A 191 -34.93 -16.20 2.93
N PRO A 192 -33.89 -15.61 3.55
CA PRO A 192 -33.49 -15.94 4.91
C PRO A 192 -34.41 -15.29 5.96
N PRO A 193 -34.55 -15.91 7.15
CA PRO A 193 -35.38 -15.40 8.23
C PRO A 193 -34.79 -14.16 8.92
N SER A 194 -35.68 -13.23 9.26
CA SER A 194 -35.42 -12.02 10.06
C SER A 194 -34.91 -12.39 11.46
N GLY A 195 -33.60 -12.25 11.68
CA GLY A 195 -32.95 -12.35 12.98
C GLY A 195 -33.08 -11.04 13.76
N GLY A 196 -33.53 -11.14 15.01
CA GLY A 196 -33.95 -10.03 15.86
C GLY A 196 -32.86 -9.00 16.18
N ALA A 197 -33.30 -7.74 16.27
CA ALA A 197 -32.52 -6.64 16.80
C ALA A 197 -32.22 -6.86 18.29
N LEU A 198 -30.94 -6.83 18.65
CA LEU A 198 -30.53 -6.66 20.04
C LEU A 198 -30.78 -5.20 20.46
N PRO A 199 -31.27 -4.94 21.69
CA PRO A 199 -31.38 -3.58 22.21
C PRO A 199 -29.98 -2.99 22.39
N VAL A 200 -29.69 -1.93 21.64
CA VAL A 200 -28.51 -1.09 21.86
C VAL A 200 -28.80 -0.23 23.08
N THR A 201 -28.23 -0.61 24.22
CA THR A 201 -28.19 0.22 25.42
C THR A 201 -27.29 1.42 25.14
N ALA A 202 -27.87 2.62 25.06
CA ALA A 202 -27.12 3.86 24.92
C ALA A 202 -26.20 4.08 26.13
N PRO A 203 -24.90 4.38 25.94
CA PRO A 203 -24.05 4.82 27.03
C PRO A 203 -24.47 6.21 27.51
N ALA A 204 -24.41 6.41 28.82
CA ALA A 204 -24.77 7.63 29.51
C ALA A 204 -24.06 8.87 28.94
N GLU A 205 -24.85 9.92 28.74
CA GLU A 205 -24.45 11.25 28.29
C GLU A 205 -23.41 11.85 29.26
N ALA A 206 -22.18 12.01 28.79
CA ALA A 206 -21.15 12.75 29.53
C ALA A 206 -21.50 14.25 29.54
N PRO A 207 -21.22 14.97 30.65
CA PRO A 207 -21.53 16.39 30.76
C PRO A 207 -20.81 17.21 29.70
N ARG A 208 -21.57 18.05 28.97
CA ARG A 208 -21.07 18.98 27.96
C ARG A 208 -20.06 19.93 28.61
N ALA A 209 -18.81 19.85 28.15
CA ALA A 209 -17.79 20.84 28.46
C ALA A 209 -18.22 22.19 27.92
N SER A 210 -18.12 23.20 28.78
CA SER A 210 -18.58 24.55 28.60
C SER A 210 -17.93 25.24 27.40
N ASP A 211 -18.77 25.92 26.62
CA ASP A 211 -18.38 26.87 25.56
C ASP A 211 -17.34 27.87 26.09
N THR A 212 -16.08 27.64 25.73
CA THR A 212 -15.02 28.65 25.86
C THR A 212 -14.76 29.21 24.46
N PRO A 213 -15.04 30.51 24.22
CA PRO A 213 -14.79 31.10 22.90
C PRO A 213 -13.29 31.12 22.60
N PRO A 214 -12.88 30.85 21.34
CA PRO A 214 -11.47 30.90 20.96
C PRO A 214 -10.95 32.33 21.03
N GLY A 215 -10.02 32.56 21.95
CA GLY A 215 -9.24 33.79 22.02
C GLY A 215 -8.47 34.02 20.72
N SER A 216 -8.71 35.16 20.09
CA SER A 216 -8.05 35.57 18.86
C SER A 216 -6.55 35.75 19.08
N VAL A 217 -5.75 34.83 18.55
CA VAL A 217 -4.29 34.98 18.49
C VAL A 217 -3.96 35.93 17.34
N ARG A 218 -3.56 37.18 17.66
CA ARG A 218 -2.96 38.10 16.69
C ARG A 218 -1.48 37.76 16.54
N ILE A 219 -1.11 37.22 15.38
CA ILE A 219 0.28 37.07 14.95
C ILE A 219 0.74 38.44 14.44
N ILE A 220 1.67 39.07 15.16
CA ILE A 220 2.42 40.23 14.68
C ILE A 220 3.70 39.67 14.06
N LEU A 221 3.81 39.76 12.73
CA LEU A 221 5.06 39.49 12.01
C LEU A 221 5.90 40.78 11.98
N PRO A 222 7.23 40.70 12.17
CA PRO A 222 8.17 41.79 11.88
C PRO A 222 8.34 42.01 10.37
#